data_AF-A0A649YCJ2-F1
#
_entry.id   AF-A0A649YCJ2-F1
#
_cell.length_a   1.000
_cell.length_b   1.000
_cell.length_c   1.000
_cell.angle_alpha   90.00
_cell.angle_beta   90.00
_cell.angle_gamma   90.00
#
_symmetry.space_group_name_H-M   'P 1'
#
loop_
_entity.id
_entity.type
_entity.pdbx_description
1 polymer ?
#
loop_
_entity_poly.entity_id
_entity_poly.type
_entity_poly.pdbx_seq_one_letter_code
_entity_poly.pdbx_strand_id
1 'polypeptide(L)'
;MYKNGIIKIQLSSPSLKVANPLANAYSINQILNISKASFVIFPELCLSGYAAGDLFFETTFLKENLKALEWLLQNNTYEGVYILGMPLALQEES
;
A
#
# COMPACT_ATOMS: atom_id res chain seq x y z
N MET A 1 11.82 11.38 13.25
CA MET A 1 10.54 11.70 12.57
C MET A 1 9.89 13.01 13.03
N TYR A 2 9.97 13.40 14.30
CA TYR A 2 9.47 14.71 14.77
C TYR A 2 10.66 15.58 15.17
N LYS A 3 10.68 16.84 14.74
CA LYS A 3 11.74 17.80 15.13
C LYS A 3 11.12 19.18 15.27
N ASN A 4 11.38 19.85 16.39
CA ASN A 4 10.94 21.21 16.68
C ASN A 4 9.41 21.41 16.58
N GLY A 5 8.61 20.41 16.94
CA GLY A 5 7.15 20.49 16.83
C GLY A 5 6.58 20.41 15.42
N ILE A 6 7.40 20.09 14.41
CA ILE A 6 6.97 20.00 13.00
C ILE A 6 6.74 18.54 12.61
N ILE A 7 5.63 18.31 11.92
CA ILE A 7 5.28 17.04 11.27
C ILE A 7 5.58 17.17 9.78
N LYS A 8 6.30 16.19 9.22
CA LYS A 8 6.56 16.12 7.78
C LYS A 8 5.65 15.09 7.14
N ILE A 9 4.96 15.51 6.08
CA ILE A 9 4.07 14.64 5.30
C ILE A 9 4.66 14.51 3.90
N GLN A 10 4.77 13.28 3.41
CA GLN A 10 5.24 12.97 2.07
C GLN A 10 4.08 12.38 1.25
N LEU A 11 3.74 13.03 0.14
CA LEU A 11 2.85 12.47 -0.87
C LEU A 11 3.70 11.70 -1.88
N SER A 12 3.39 10.43 -2.14
CA SER A 12 4.21 9.57 -2.98
C SER A 12 3.38 8.93 -4.08
N SER A 13 3.89 9.00 -5.31
CA SER A 13 3.33 8.31 -6.47
C SER A 13 4.33 7.26 -6.98
N PRO A 14 4.31 6.03 -6.42
CA PRO A 14 5.16 4.94 -6.90
C PRO A 14 4.85 4.60 -8.37
N SER A 15 5.81 3.94 -9.03
CA SER A 15 5.53 3.23 -10.28
C SER A 15 4.73 1.98 -9.96
N LEU A 16 3.45 1.99 -10.35
CA LEU A 16 2.49 0.92 -10.08
C LEU A 16 2.19 0.12 -11.33
N LYS A 17 1.93 -1.18 -11.15
CA LYS A 17 1.49 -2.11 -12.17
C LYS A 17 0.05 -2.53 -11.90
N VAL A 18 -0.78 -2.46 -12.92
CA VAL A 18 -2.16 -2.94 -12.85
C VAL A 18 -2.14 -4.44 -12.55
N ALA A 19 -2.98 -4.88 -11.62
CA ALA A 19 -3.19 -6.28 -11.28
C ALA A 19 -1.91 -7.03 -10.83
N ASN A 20 -0.94 -6.33 -10.24
CA ASN A 20 0.25 -6.98 -9.68
C ASN A 20 0.56 -6.47 -8.26
N PRO A 21 -0.18 -6.96 -7.25
CA PRO A 21 -0.09 -6.43 -5.89
C PRO A 21 1.29 -6.54 -5.26
N LEU A 22 2.00 -7.64 -5.51
CA LEU A 22 3.33 -7.87 -4.96
C LEU A 22 4.37 -6.90 -5.55
N ALA A 23 4.35 -6.66 -6.87
CA ALA A 23 5.24 -5.66 -7.47
C ALA A 23 4.97 -4.25 -6.93
N ASN A 24 3.70 -3.92 -6.68
CA ASN A 24 3.33 -2.63 -6.09
C ASN A 24 3.80 -2.51 -4.64
N ALA A 25 3.69 -3.58 -3.85
CA ALA A 25 4.25 -3.62 -2.50
C ALA A 25 5.77 -3.38 -2.49
N TYR A 26 6.50 -3.90 -3.48
CA TYR A 26 7.94 -3.63 -3.64
C TYR A 26 8.21 -2.14 -3.89
N SER A 27 7.49 -1.53 -4.84
CA SER A 27 7.62 -0.09 -5.14
C SER A 27 7.30 0.78 -3.92
N ILE A 28 6.26 0.41 -3.15
CA ILE A 28 5.88 1.09 -1.91
C ILE A 28 7.00 0.95 -0.86
N ASN A 29 7.51 -0.26 -0.63
CA ASN A 29 8.56 -0.51 0.36
C ASN A 29 9.87 0.24 0.03
N GLN A 30 10.22 0.36 -1.25
CA GLN A 30 11.38 1.17 -1.68
C GLN A 30 11.26 2.63 -1.26
N ILE A 31 10.06 3.22 -1.36
CA ILE A 31 9.80 4.59 -0.93
C ILE A 31 9.85 4.70 0.60
N LEU A 32 9.25 3.75 1.30
CA LEU A 32 9.24 3.71 2.77
C LEU A 32 10.66 3.61 3.34
N ASN A 33 11.52 2.78 2.76
CA ASN A 33 12.90 2.56 3.21
C ASN A 33 13.79 3.82 3.16
N ILE A 34 13.46 4.81 2.32
CA ILE A 34 14.23 6.05 2.20
C ILE A 34 13.51 7.27 2.80
N SER A 35 12.25 7.11 3.22
CA SER A 35 11.46 8.23 3.72
C SER A 35 11.95 8.67 5.10
N LYS A 36 12.00 9.99 5.28
CA LYS A 36 12.25 10.65 6.58
C LYS A 36 11.05 11.44 7.07
N ALA A 37 9.90 11.26 6.41
CA ALA A 37 8.64 11.90 6.78
C ALA A 37 8.06 11.21 8.02
N SER A 38 7.12 11.88 8.70
CA SER A 38 6.32 11.28 9.78
C SER A 38 5.15 10.48 9.20
N PHE A 39 4.61 10.95 8.08
CA PHE A 39 3.54 10.31 7.32
C PHE A 39 3.94 10.15 5.84
N VAL A 40 3.63 9.00 5.25
CA VAL A 40 3.71 8.78 3.80
C VAL A 40 2.32 8.40 3.28
N ILE A 41 1.83 9.14 2.29
CA ILE A 41 0.50 8.94 1.71
C ILE A 41 0.66 8.44 0.28
N PHE A 42 0.03 7.32 -0.02
CA PHE A 42 0.00 6.71 -1.35
C PHE A 42 -1.38 6.89 -2.03
N PRO A 43 -1.47 6.70 -3.35
CA PRO A 43 -2.73 6.87 -4.09
C PRO A 43 -3.79 5.82 -3.73
N GLU A 44 -5.02 6.08 -4.21
CA GLU A 44 -6.12 5.12 -4.15
C GLU A 44 -5.75 3.79 -4.81
N LEU A 45 -6.17 2.69 -4.17
CA LEU A 45 -5.98 1.31 -4.64
C LEU A 45 -4.54 1.04 -5.12
N CYS A 46 -3.54 1.71 -4.53
CA CYS A 46 -2.16 1.64 -5.00
C CYS A 46 -1.58 0.23 -4.89
N LEU A 47 -2.06 -0.59 -3.95
CA LEU A 47 -1.62 -1.96 -3.83
C LEU A 47 -2.12 -2.80 -5.01
N SER A 48 -3.39 -2.71 -5.41
CA SER A 48 -3.94 -3.48 -6.55
C SER A 48 -3.65 -2.88 -7.92
N GLY A 49 -3.47 -1.56 -7.97
CA GLY A 49 -3.71 -0.73 -9.14
C GLY A 49 -5.21 -0.44 -9.30
N TYR A 50 -5.56 0.83 -9.46
CA TYR A 50 -6.96 1.30 -9.60
C TYR A 50 -7.67 0.70 -10.82
N ALA A 51 -6.95 0.53 -11.94
CA ALA A 51 -7.50 0.05 -13.21
C ALA A 51 -7.63 -1.48 -13.30
N ALA A 52 -7.69 -2.22 -12.19
CA ALA A 52 -7.79 -3.69 -12.21
C ALA A 52 -9.17 -4.20 -12.67
N GLY A 53 -10.20 -3.35 -12.67
CA GLY A 53 -11.51 -3.64 -13.27
C GLY A 53 -12.16 -4.89 -12.70
N ASP A 54 -12.59 -5.82 -13.57
CA ASP A 54 -13.34 -7.01 -13.19
C ASP A 54 -12.60 -7.94 -12.21
N LEU A 55 -11.27 -7.82 -12.12
CA LEU A 55 -10.49 -8.58 -11.14
C LEU A 55 -10.90 -8.30 -9.69
N PHE A 56 -11.54 -7.16 -9.40
CA PHE A 56 -12.08 -6.89 -8.06
C PHE A 56 -13.18 -7.87 -7.63
N PHE A 57 -13.78 -8.62 -8.57
CA PHE A 57 -14.73 -9.70 -8.29
C PHE A 57 -14.07 -11.09 -8.20
N GLU A 58 -12.78 -11.19 -8.52
CA GLU A 58 -12.04 -12.45 -8.49
C GLU A 58 -11.45 -12.74 -7.10
N THR A 59 -11.91 -13.82 -6.47
CA THR A 59 -11.45 -14.18 -5.11
C THR A 59 -9.94 -14.41 -5.03
N THR A 60 -9.33 -14.90 -6.11
CA THR A 60 -7.86 -15.08 -6.20
C THR A 60 -7.15 -13.73 -6.13
N PHE A 61 -7.61 -12.74 -6.89
CA PHE A 61 -7.01 -11.41 -6.90
C PHE A 61 -7.11 -10.70 -5.55
N LEU A 62 -8.26 -10.84 -4.87
CA LEU A 62 -8.44 -10.31 -3.51
C LEU A 62 -7.46 -10.96 -2.52
N LYS A 63 -7.27 -12.28 -2.61
CA LYS A 63 -6.28 -13.00 -1.80
C LYS A 63 -4.84 -12.57 -2.11
N GLU A 64 -4.52 -12.27 -3.36
CA GLU A 64 -3.20 -11.75 -3.74
C GLU A 64 -2.92 -10.37 -3.14
N ASN A 65 -3.93 -9.49 -3.08
CA ASN A 65 -3.79 -8.20 -2.40
C ASN A 65 -3.53 -8.37 -0.89
N LEU A 66 -4.21 -9.30 -0.22
CA LEU A 66 -3.94 -9.62 1.18
C LEU A 66 -2.52 -10.17 1.39
N LYS A 67 -2.05 -11.06 0.52
CA LYS A 67 -0.68 -11.58 0.56
C LYS A 67 0.38 -10.49 0.34
N ALA A 68 0.11 -9.56 -0.57
CA ALA A 68 1.01 -8.42 -0.80
C ALA A 68 1.04 -7.47 0.40
N LEU A 69 -0.10 -7.24 1.06
CA LEU A 69 -0.15 -6.49 2.32
C LEU A 69 0.65 -7.20 3.41
N GLU A 70 0.46 -8.51 3.58
CA GLU A 70 1.21 -9.32 4.56
C GLU A 70 2.71 -9.23 4.30
N TRP A 71 3.14 -9.36 3.04
CA TRP A 71 4.53 -9.16 2.65
C TRP A 71 5.03 -7.77 3.06
N LEU A 72 4.27 -6.70 2.79
CA LEU A 72 4.66 -5.34 3.14
C LEU A 72 4.79 -5.16 4.65
N LEU A 73 3.84 -5.70 5.45
CA LEU A 73 3.88 -5.65 6.90
C LEU A 73 5.10 -6.38 7.49
N GLN A 74 5.50 -7.50 6.89
CA GLN A 74 6.65 -8.29 7.34
C GLN A 74 8.01 -7.70 6.91
N ASN A 75 8.06 -6.97 5.80
CA ASN A 75 9.32 -6.51 5.18
C ASN A 75 9.57 -4.99 5.29
N ASN A 76 8.57 -4.22 5.74
CA ASN A 76 8.72 -2.79 5.95
C ASN A 76 9.40 -2.49 7.30
N THR A 77 10.42 -1.64 7.27
CA THR A 77 11.14 -1.15 8.47
C THR A 77 10.82 0.31 8.82
N TYR A 78 9.93 0.95 8.06
CA TYR A 78 9.57 2.35 8.27
C TYR A 78 8.86 2.54 9.62
N GLU A 79 9.47 3.37 10.47
CA GLU A 79 9.00 3.66 11.84
C GLU A 79 7.80 4.64 11.88
N GLY A 80 7.37 5.14 10.72
CA GLY A 80 6.27 6.09 10.60
C GLY A 80 4.96 5.49 10.18
N VAL A 81 3.99 6.39 10.02
CA VAL A 81 2.65 6.00 9.57
C VAL A 81 2.61 6.13 8.06
N TYR A 82 2.17 5.08 7.38
CA TYR A 82 1.89 5.14 5.96
C TYR A 82 0.45 4.75 5.68
N ILE A 83 -0.12 5.38 4.66
CA ILE A 83 -1.51 5.20 4.25
C ILE A 83 -1.50 4.72 2.81
N LEU A 84 -2.07 3.54 2.57
CA LEU A 84 -2.18 2.93 1.24
C LEU A 84 -3.62 2.49 0.98
N GLY A 85 -3.98 2.40 -0.31
CA GLY A 85 -5.27 1.86 -0.74
C GLY A 85 -5.14 0.42 -1.26
N MET A 86 -6.13 -0.43 -0.93
CA MET A 86 -6.26 -1.78 -1.45
C MET A 86 -7.74 -2.21 -1.49
N PRO A 87 -8.13 -3.15 -2.36
CA PRO A 87 -9.46 -3.73 -2.34
C PRO A 87 -9.60 -4.67 -1.14
N LEU A 88 -10.77 -4.64 -0.49
CA LEU A 88 -11.11 -5.53 0.61
C LEU A 88 -12.54 -6.02 0.43
N ALA A 89 -12.72 -7.34 0.30
CA ALA A 89 -14.04 -7.95 0.33
C ALA A 89 -14.40 -8.28 1.78
N LEU A 90 -15.55 -7.76 2.23
CA LEU A 90 -16.13 -8.09 3.52
C LEU A 90 -17.15 -9.21 3.31
N GLN A 91 -17.08 -10.25 4.14
CA GLN A 91 -18.16 -11.23 4.23
C GLN A 91 -19.14 -10.74 5.29
N GLU A 92 -20.40 -10.59 4.94
CA GLU A 92 -21.47 -10.47 5.93
C GLU A 92 -21.71 -11.84 6.54
N GLU A 93 -21.47 -11.97 7.85
CA GLU A 93 -21.90 -13.16 8.59
C GLU A 93 -23.43 -13.17 8.62
N SER A 94 -24.03 -14.25 8.11
CA SER A 94 -25.49 -14.50 8.13
C SER A 94 -25.87 -15.39 9.30
#